data_AF-A0A7W4IGS4-F1
#
_entry.id   AF-A0A7W4IGS4-F1
#
_cell.length_a   1.000
_cell.length_b   1.000
_cell.length_c   1.000
_cell.angle_alpha   90.00
_cell.angle_beta   90.00
_cell.angle_gamma   90.00
#
_symmetry.space_group_name_H-M   'P 1'
#
loop_
_entity.id
_entity.type
_entity.pdbx_description
1 polymer ?
#
loop_
_entity_poly.entity_id
_entity_poly.type
_entity_poly.pdbx_seq_one_letter_code
_entity_poly.pdbx_strand_id
1 'polypeptide(L)'
;MPAPLAGWLLVVRNAADFNAFLLASRPDPRTHRPDPSRMGGFLARHPETGRALALLKARALTSGFANDTYNSLDSLIFVNAEGTATAVRWAMVPEEAARPPEGPGVGRDYLFHDLIGALARGPLRWHLVVTVAGPGDPTGDATVPWPAGRRQVDAGTLTLVRAESEEGGPCTGITYDPLILPEGMGPSDDPIPAARSAVYARSFTLRSGEAVTASAVTGTAIRSGGQ
;
A
#
# COMPACT_ATOMS: atom_id res chain seq x y z
N MET A 1 -8.51 -17.14 -10.07
CA MET A 1 -7.30 -17.60 -9.35
C MET A 1 -6.82 -16.43 -8.51
N PRO A 2 -6.53 -16.58 -7.20
CA PRO A 2 -6.03 -15.47 -6.42
C PRO A 2 -4.70 -15.00 -7.01
N ALA A 3 -4.55 -13.68 -7.18
CA ALA A 3 -3.32 -13.09 -7.67
C ALA A 3 -2.16 -13.51 -6.75
N PRO A 4 -1.01 -13.96 -7.30
CA PRO A 4 0.10 -14.32 -6.47
C PRO A 4 0.55 -13.10 -5.65
N LEU A 5 0.61 -13.26 -4.33
CA LEU A 5 1.23 -12.30 -3.38
C LEU A 5 2.68 -11.92 -3.77
N ALA A 6 3.29 -12.69 -4.66
CA ALA A 6 4.68 -12.59 -5.09
C ALA A 6 5.07 -11.22 -5.72
N GLY A 7 4.12 -10.34 -5.99
CA GLY A 7 4.39 -9.03 -6.62
C GLY A 7 4.42 -7.82 -5.69
N TRP A 8 4.02 -7.95 -4.42
CA TRP A 8 3.84 -6.80 -3.52
C TRP A 8 4.77 -6.90 -2.32
N LEU A 9 5.89 -6.18 -2.42
CA LEU A 9 6.98 -6.21 -1.45
C LEU A 9 7.42 -4.79 -1.13
N LEU A 10 7.97 -4.61 0.06
CA LEU A 10 8.80 -3.45 0.32
C LEU A 10 10.15 -3.62 -0.38
N VAL A 11 10.75 -2.49 -0.73
CA VAL A 11 12.07 -2.47 -1.39
C VAL A 11 13.22 -2.48 -0.40
N VAL A 12 12.95 -2.42 0.90
CA VAL A 12 13.95 -2.32 1.98
C VAL A 12 13.49 -3.09 3.22
N ARG A 13 14.44 -3.47 4.08
CA ARG A 13 14.20 -4.33 5.25
C ARG A 13 14.02 -3.59 6.56
N ASN A 14 14.45 -2.33 6.63
CA ASN A 14 14.42 -1.53 7.85
C ASN A 14 14.44 -0.03 7.52
N ALA A 15 14.28 0.81 8.54
CA ALA A 15 14.22 2.25 8.41
C ALA A 15 15.53 2.89 7.91
N ALA A 16 16.69 2.34 8.31
CA ALA A 16 17.99 2.85 7.87
C ALA A 16 18.18 2.65 6.37
N ASP A 17 17.84 1.46 5.88
CA ASP A 17 17.87 1.12 4.46
C ASP A 17 16.85 1.95 3.67
N PHE A 18 15.66 2.21 4.23
CA PHE A 18 14.68 3.11 3.62
C PHE A 18 15.25 4.52 3.42
N ASN A 19 15.87 5.09 4.45
CA ASN A 19 16.51 6.40 4.34
C ASN A 19 17.64 6.40 3.31
N ALA A 20 18.50 5.38 3.32
CA ALA A 20 19.58 5.23 2.35
C ALA A 20 19.04 5.10 0.91
N PHE A 21 17.96 4.35 0.70
CA PHE A 21 17.26 4.22 -0.58
C PHE A 21 16.71 5.57 -1.06
N LEU A 22 16.06 6.34 -0.17
CA LEU A 22 15.57 7.69 -0.49
C LEU A 22 16.72 8.62 -0.90
N LEU A 23 17.83 8.63 -0.16
CA LEU A 23 19.00 9.43 -0.49
C LEU A 23 19.61 9.04 -1.84
N ALA A 24 19.67 7.75 -2.14
CA ALA A 24 20.15 7.25 -3.43
C ALA A 24 19.20 7.58 -4.60
N SER A 25 17.91 7.74 -4.34
CA SER A 25 16.88 8.05 -5.34
C SER A 25 16.72 9.54 -5.63
N ARG A 26 17.30 10.42 -4.80
CA ARG A 26 17.17 11.88 -4.99
C ARG A 26 17.77 12.31 -6.33
N PRO A 27 17.01 13.07 -7.15
CA PRO A 27 17.58 13.71 -8.33
C PRO A 27 18.79 14.57 -7.95
N ASP A 28 19.80 14.57 -8.81
CA ASP A 28 20.92 15.46 -8.65
C ASP A 28 20.45 16.92 -8.77
N PRO A 29 20.81 17.82 -7.84
CA PRO A 29 20.27 19.17 -7.79
C PRO A 29 20.72 20.06 -8.96
N ARG A 30 21.79 19.70 -9.68
CA ARG A 30 22.26 20.40 -10.87
C ARG A 30 21.56 19.92 -12.13
N THR A 31 21.35 18.61 -12.26
CA THR A 31 20.81 18.00 -13.49
C THR A 31 19.31 17.74 -13.43
N HIS A 32 18.71 17.79 -12.24
CA HIS A 32 17.32 17.39 -11.96
C HIS A 32 16.98 15.96 -12.43
N ARG A 33 17.98 15.11 -12.61
CA ARG A 33 17.83 13.71 -13.05
C ARG A 33 18.35 12.75 -11.98
N PRO A 34 17.84 11.50 -11.92
CA PRO A 34 18.41 10.46 -11.08
C PRO A 34 19.90 10.26 -11.38
N ASP A 35 20.71 10.00 -10.35
CA ASP A 35 22.12 9.63 -10.48
C ASP A 35 22.25 8.09 -10.48
N PRO A 36 22.55 7.46 -11.63
CA PRO A 36 22.64 6.00 -11.71
C PRO A 36 23.74 5.41 -10.84
N SER A 37 24.80 6.17 -10.55
CA SER A 37 25.93 5.70 -9.74
C SER A 37 25.55 5.54 -8.27
N ARG A 38 24.72 6.47 -7.73
CA ARG A 38 24.21 6.39 -6.36
C ARG A 38 23.29 5.20 -6.18
N MET A 39 22.32 5.04 -7.09
CA MET A 39 21.41 3.90 -7.05
C MET A 39 22.17 2.59 -7.28
N GLY A 40 23.12 2.56 -8.21
CA GLY A 40 23.98 1.38 -8.44
C GLY A 40 24.78 0.99 -7.19
N GLY A 41 25.40 1.96 -6.51
CA GLY A 41 26.12 1.73 -5.27
C GLY A 41 25.23 1.25 -4.12
N PHE A 42 24.01 1.76 -4.02
CA PHE A 42 23.01 1.27 -3.07
C PHE A 42 22.65 -0.19 -3.36
N LEU A 43 22.24 -0.50 -4.60
CA LEU A 43 21.82 -1.86 -4.98
C LEU A 43 22.93 -2.91 -4.83
N ALA A 44 24.20 -2.51 -5.00
CA ALA A 44 25.34 -3.39 -4.76
C ALA A 44 25.47 -3.83 -3.28
N ARG A 45 25.05 -2.98 -2.33
CA ARG A 45 25.02 -3.29 -0.89
C ARG A 45 23.71 -3.91 -0.42
N HIS A 46 22.64 -3.75 -1.20
CA HIS A 46 21.28 -4.22 -0.89
C HIS A 46 20.72 -5.10 -2.01
N PRO A 47 21.28 -6.31 -2.24
CA PRO A 47 20.81 -7.22 -3.29
C PRO A 47 19.35 -7.67 -3.09
N GLU A 48 18.83 -7.67 -1.86
CA GLU A 48 17.42 -7.84 -1.55
C GLU A 48 16.53 -6.78 -2.20
N THR A 49 16.95 -5.52 -2.20
CA THR A 49 16.22 -4.44 -2.86
C THR A 49 16.18 -4.65 -4.37
N GLY A 50 17.30 -5.08 -4.96
CA GLY A 50 17.35 -5.42 -6.38
C GLY A 50 16.33 -6.50 -6.77
N ARG A 51 16.21 -7.56 -5.95
CA ARG A 51 15.22 -8.63 -6.15
C ARG A 51 13.78 -8.11 -5.99
N ALA A 52 13.50 -7.37 -4.92
CA ALA A 52 12.17 -6.78 -4.69
C ALA A 52 11.75 -5.84 -5.82
N LEU A 53 12.66 -4.98 -6.30
CA LEU A 53 12.41 -4.10 -7.45
C LEU A 53 12.14 -4.87 -8.74
N ALA A 54 12.83 -5.98 -8.98
CA ALA A 54 12.57 -6.81 -10.15
C ALA A 54 11.17 -7.41 -10.12
N LEU A 55 10.73 -7.88 -8.96
CA LEU A 55 9.36 -8.39 -8.75
C LEU A 55 8.30 -7.29 -8.92
N LEU A 56 8.52 -6.12 -8.33
CA LEU A 56 7.63 -4.97 -8.48
C LEU A 56 7.53 -4.48 -9.92
N LYS A 57 8.61 -4.54 -10.70
CA LYS A 57 8.60 -4.15 -12.13
C LYS A 57 7.86 -5.14 -13.01
N ALA A 58 7.84 -6.42 -12.64
CA ALA A 58 7.16 -7.46 -13.39
C ALA A 58 5.64 -7.49 -13.13
N ARG A 59 5.14 -6.71 -12.16
CA ARG A 59 3.71 -6.70 -11.81
C ARG A 59 2.86 -6.11 -12.93
N ALA A 60 1.70 -6.73 -13.17
CA ALA A 60 0.67 -6.12 -14.01
C ALA A 60 0.07 -4.92 -13.25
N LEU A 61 0.06 -3.76 -13.90
CA LEU A 61 -0.66 -2.60 -13.40
C LEU A 61 -2.14 -2.73 -13.75
N THR A 62 -3.00 -2.22 -12.89
CA THR A 62 -4.45 -2.19 -13.07
C THR A 62 -4.91 -0.79 -13.49
N SER A 63 -6.16 -0.68 -13.95
CA SER A 63 -6.66 0.54 -14.58
C SER A 63 -6.90 1.65 -13.56
N GLY A 64 -7.25 1.30 -12.32
CA GLY A 64 -7.40 2.28 -11.27
C GLY A 64 -7.74 1.69 -9.91
N PHE A 65 -8.20 2.55 -9.00
CA PHE A 65 -8.38 2.18 -7.60
C PHE A 65 -9.38 1.04 -7.38
N ALA A 66 -10.40 0.94 -8.23
CA ALA A 66 -11.51 -0.01 -8.09
C ALA A 66 -11.12 -1.47 -8.35
N ASN A 67 -10.05 -1.72 -9.12
CA ASN A 67 -9.66 -3.06 -9.56
C ASN A 67 -8.20 -3.42 -9.24
N ASP A 68 -7.57 -2.70 -8.31
CA ASP A 68 -6.25 -3.06 -7.77
C ASP A 68 -6.34 -3.89 -6.48
N THR A 69 -5.30 -4.69 -6.24
CA THR A 69 -5.10 -5.44 -5.00
C THR A 69 -4.21 -4.65 -4.04
N TYR A 70 -4.69 -4.41 -2.82
CA TYR A 70 -3.94 -3.70 -1.79
C TYR A 70 -3.39 -4.68 -0.76
N ASN A 71 -2.10 -4.60 -0.45
CA ASN A 71 -1.42 -5.59 0.40
C ASN A 71 -0.89 -4.91 1.67
N SER A 72 -0.84 -5.66 2.78
CA SER A 72 -0.23 -5.20 4.03
C SER A 72 1.26 -4.89 3.87
N LEU A 73 1.93 -5.62 2.96
CA LEU A 73 3.39 -5.70 2.74
C LEU A 73 4.12 -6.30 3.95
N ASP A 74 4.02 -5.60 5.08
CA ASP A 74 4.55 -6.01 6.37
C ASP A 74 3.75 -7.23 6.90
N SER A 75 4.41 -8.09 7.67
CA SER A 75 3.71 -9.13 8.43
C SER A 75 3.16 -8.59 9.75
N LEU A 76 2.07 -9.18 10.24
CA LEU A 76 1.45 -8.88 11.53
C LEU A 76 1.22 -10.18 12.30
N ILE A 77 1.00 -10.08 13.61
CA ILE A 77 0.65 -11.23 14.46
C ILE A 77 -0.84 -11.20 14.76
N PHE A 78 -1.54 -12.30 14.48
CA PHE A 78 -2.90 -12.54 14.94
C PHE A 78 -2.86 -13.47 16.14
N VAL A 79 -3.60 -13.15 17.20
CA VAL A 79 -3.69 -13.90 18.45
C VAL A 79 -5.12 -14.36 18.65
N ASN A 80 -5.32 -15.68 18.78
CA ASN A 80 -6.65 -16.25 19.04
C ASN A 80 -7.03 -16.19 20.53
N ALA A 81 -8.25 -16.64 20.87
CA ALA A 81 -8.78 -16.62 22.23
C ALA A 81 -7.95 -17.48 23.21
N GLU A 82 -7.26 -18.51 22.73
CA GLU A 82 -6.35 -19.35 23.50
C GLU A 82 -4.94 -18.76 23.66
N GLY A 83 -4.67 -17.56 23.11
CA GLY A 83 -3.38 -16.90 23.17
C GLY A 83 -2.36 -17.38 22.13
N THR A 84 -2.77 -18.18 21.15
CA THR A 84 -1.89 -18.67 20.08
C THR A 84 -1.61 -17.56 19.07
N ALA A 85 -0.34 -17.15 18.99
CA ALA A 85 0.15 -16.15 18.06
C ALA A 85 0.52 -16.77 16.70
N THR A 86 0.03 -16.16 15.62
CA THR A 86 0.27 -16.60 14.25
C THR A 86 0.65 -15.41 13.38
N ALA A 87 1.78 -15.48 12.68
CA ALA A 87 2.16 -14.44 11.73
C ALA A 87 1.33 -14.53 10.45
N VAL A 88 0.91 -13.38 9.93
CA VAL A 88 0.08 -13.27 8.73
C VAL A 88 0.50 -12.08 7.88
N ARG A 89 0.19 -12.16 6.59
CA ARG A 89 0.10 -11.01 5.67
C ARG A 89 -1.33 -10.97 5.14
N TRP A 90 -1.86 -9.80 4.84
CA TRP A 90 -3.22 -9.67 4.29
C TRP A 90 -3.24 -8.90 2.97
N ALA A 91 -4.26 -9.16 2.16
CA ALA A 91 -4.55 -8.42 0.95
C ALA A 91 -6.05 -8.12 0.83
N MET A 92 -6.40 -6.95 0.30
CA MET A 92 -7.74 -6.61 -0.18
C MET A 92 -7.78 -6.92 -1.68
N VAL A 93 -8.45 -8.00 -2.06
CA VAL A 93 -8.55 -8.49 -3.44
C VAL A 93 -9.87 -8.03 -4.06
N PRO A 94 -9.86 -7.26 -5.16
CA PRO A 94 -11.09 -6.71 -5.74
C PRO A 94 -11.97 -7.81 -6.36
N GLU A 95 -13.29 -7.63 -6.31
CA GLU A 95 -14.24 -8.37 -7.16
C GLU A 95 -14.17 -7.90 -8.62
N GLU A 96 -13.85 -6.62 -8.83
CA GLU A 96 -13.70 -6.03 -10.16
C GLU A 96 -12.53 -6.65 -10.93
N ALA A 97 -12.77 -6.99 -12.20
CA ALA A 97 -11.74 -7.57 -13.04
C ALA A 97 -10.59 -6.60 -13.29
N ALA A 98 -9.36 -7.10 -13.17
CA ALA A 98 -8.17 -6.37 -13.54
C ALA A 98 -8.22 -5.99 -15.03
N ARG A 99 -8.08 -4.69 -15.30
CA ARG A 99 -7.95 -4.11 -16.65
C ARG A 99 -6.63 -3.36 -16.71
N PRO A 100 -5.96 -3.28 -17.87
CA PRO A 100 -4.72 -2.51 -17.99
C PRO A 100 -4.98 -0.99 -17.79
N PRO A 101 -3.96 -0.21 -17.39
CA PRO A 101 -4.03 1.25 -17.35
C PRO A 101 -4.48 1.84 -18.68
N GLU A 102 -5.21 2.96 -18.61
CA GLU A 102 -5.52 3.74 -19.79
C GLU A 102 -4.25 4.35 -20.41
N GLY A 103 -4.32 4.59 -21.72
CA GLY A 103 -3.20 5.11 -22.50
C GLY A 103 -2.83 6.56 -22.18
N PRO A 104 -1.79 7.10 -22.82
CA PRO A 104 -1.43 8.51 -22.67
C PRO A 104 -2.59 9.42 -23.08
N GLY A 105 -2.76 10.54 -22.37
CA GLY A 105 -3.81 11.52 -22.63
C GLY A 105 -4.98 11.50 -21.64
N VAL A 106 -4.97 10.59 -20.66
CA VAL A 106 -5.86 10.67 -19.50
C VAL A 106 -5.51 11.90 -18.65
N GLY A 107 -6.54 12.59 -18.17
CA GLY A 107 -6.38 13.77 -17.31
C GLY A 107 -5.64 13.43 -16.01
N ARG A 108 -5.03 14.45 -15.38
CA ARG A 108 -4.27 14.30 -14.12
C ARG A 108 -5.03 13.51 -13.04
N ASP A 109 -6.34 13.75 -12.93
CA ASP A 109 -7.18 13.26 -11.84
C ASP A 109 -8.04 12.04 -12.25
N TYR A 110 -7.72 11.38 -13.37
CA TYR A 110 -8.56 10.32 -13.96
C TYR A 110 -8.86 9.16 -13.00
N LEU A 111 -7.92 8.80 -12.12
CA LEU A 111 -8.13 7.71 -11.14
C LEU A 111 -9.24 8.04 -10.13
N PHE A 112 -9.37 9.31 -9.75
CA PHE A 112 -10.45 9.77 -8.88
C PHE A 112 -11.77 9.79 -9.63
N HIS A 113 -11.75 10.27 -10.88
CA HIS A 113 -12.93 10.30 -11.75
C HIS A 113 -13.46 8.89 -12.03
N ASP A 114 -12.59 7.93 -12.35
CA ASP A 114 -12.96 6.53 -12.57
C ASP A 114 -13.57 5.91 -11.31
N LEU A 115 -12.97 6.15 -10.13
CA LEU A 115 -13.51 5.66 -8.85
C LEU A 115 -14.90 6.24 -8.55
N ILE A 116 -15.09 7.55 -8.69
CA ILE A 116 -16.37 8.22 -8.45
C ILE A 116 -17.41 7.69 -9.45
N GLY A 117 -17.06 7.60 -10.73
CA GLY A 117 -17.93 7.07 -11.77
C GLY A 117 -18.30 5.60 -11.54
N ALA A 118 -17.38 4.78 -11.04
CA ALA A 118 -17.66 3.40 -10.66
C ALA A 118 -18.64 3.31 -9.49
N LEU A 119 -18.44 4.10 -8.43
CA LEU A 119 -19.34 4.14 -7.28
C LEU A 119 -20.74 4.69 -7.63
N ALA A 120 -20.84 5.58 -8.63
CA ALA A 120 -22.13 6.03 -9.15
C ALA A 120 -22.91 4.92 -9.86
N ARG A 121 -22.24 3.87 -10.37
CA ARG A 121 -22.87 2.69 -10.99
C ARG A 121 -23.25 1.62 -9.96
N GLY A 122 -22.55 1.55 -8.83
CA GLY A 122 -22.87 0.63 -7.74
C GLY A 122 -21.73 0.45 -6.74
N PRO A 123 -21.97 -0.34 -5.67
CA PRO A 123 -20.95 -0.62 -4.67
C PRO A 123 -19.74 -1.36 -5.25
N LEU A 124 -18.55 -0.99 -4.78
CA LEU A 124 -17.30 -1.69 -5.06
C LEU A 124 -16.94 -2.62 -3.90
N ARG A 125 -16.33 -3.77 -4.18
CA ARG A 125 -16.04 -4.79 -3.17
C ARG A 125 -14.63 -5.36 -3.27
N TRP A 126 -14.05 -5.63 -2.10
CA TRP A 126 -12.80 -6.34 -1.94
C TRP A 126 -12.94 -7.43 -0.87
N HIS A 127 -12.34 -8.59 -1.11
CA HIS A 127 -12.17 -9.65 -0.13
C HIS A 127 -10.89 -9.43 0.68
N LEU A 128 -11.00 -9.45 2.01
CA LEU A 128 -9.85 -9.47 2.91
C LEU A 128 -9.29 -10.89 2.97
N VAL A 129 -8.25 -11.15 2.20
CA VAL A 129 -7.58 -12.45 2.15
C VAL A 129 -6.37 -12.43 3.08
N VAL A 130 -6.44 -13.20 4.16
CA VAL A 130 -5.35 -13.40 5.13
C VAL A 130 -4.53 -14.62 4.71
N THR A 131 -3.23 -14.41 4.51
CA THR A 131 -2.26 -15.48 4.24
C THR A 131 -1.52 -15.81 5.52
N VAL A 132 -1.53 -17.09 5.89
CA VAL A 132 -0.95 -17.60 7.13
C VAL A 132 0.51 -18.00 6.88
N ALA A 133 1.42 -17.48 7.70
CA ALA A 133 2.83 -17.86 7.65
C ALA A 133 3.00 -19.36 7.91
N GLY A 134 3.90 -20.00 7.17
CA GLY A 134 4.36 -21.34 7.48
C GLY A 134 5.71 -21.34 8.21
N PRO A 135 6.16 -22.52 8.65
CA PRO A 135 7.48 -22.66 9.27
C PRO A 135 8.58 -22.11 8.35
N GLY A 136 9.46 -21.28 8.92
CA GLY A 136 10.61 -20.69 8.23
C GLY A 136 10.29 -19.50 7.32
N ASP A 137 9.05 -19.02 7.26
CA ASP A 137 8.76 -17.78 6.53
C ASP A 137 9.46 -16.57 7.16
N PRO A 138 10.03 -15.66 6.34
CA PRO A 138 10.68 -14.46 6.83
C PRO A 138 9.61 -13.44 7.25
N THR A 139 9.21 -13.47 8.52
CA THR A 139 8.21 -12.55 9.07
C THR A 139 8.77 -11.14 9.25
N GLY A 140 10.06 -11.02 9.61
CA GLY A 140 10.75 -9.75 9.78
C GLY A 140 11.40 -9.14 8.53
N ASP A 141 11.13 -9.68 7.34
CA ASP A 141 11.69 -9.18 6.07
C ASP A 141 10.61 -9.06 4.97
N ALA A 142 10.09 -7.84 4.84
CA ALA A 142 9.09 -7.47 3.82
C ALA A 142 9.64 -7.40 2.38
N THR A 143 10.94 -7.61 2.16
CA THR A 143 11.54 -7.70 0.81
C THR A 143 11.48 -9.10 0.23
N VAL A 144 11.11 -10.10 1.04
CA VAL A 144 11.06 -11.50 0.63
C VAL A 144 9.60 -11.97 0.55
N PRO A 145 9.16 -12.51 -0.60
CA PRO A 145 7.85 -13.10 -0.71
C PRO A 145 7.80 -14.41 0.06
N TRP A 146 6.67 -14.70 0.68
CA TRP A 146 6.42 -16.04 1.21
C TRP A 146 6.18 -17.03 0.06
N PRO A 147 6.52 -18.32 0.22
CA PRO A 147 6.29 -19.34 -0.80
C PRO A 147 4.84 -19.36 -1.30
N ALA A 148 4.65 -19.73 -2.56
CA ALA A 148 3.31 -19.97 -3.09
C ALA A 148 2.62 -21.14 -2.35
N GLY A 149 1.28 -21.12 -2.32
CA GLY A 149 0.50 -22.19 -1.71
C GLY A 149 0.36 -22.13 -0.18
N ARG A 150 0.78 -21.02 0.46
CA ARG A 150 0.44 -20.76 1.86
C ARG A 150 -1.08 -20.78 2.05
N ARG A 151 -1.51 -21.25 3.22
CA ARG A 151 -2.93 -21.27 3.58
C ARG A 151 -3.46 -19.84 3.51
N GLN A 152 -4.55 -19.66 2.76
CA GLN A 152 -5.28 -18.41 2.67
C GLN A 152 -6.66 -18.57 3.29
N VAL A 153 -7.11 -17.52 3.96
CA VAL A 153 -8.42 -17.43 4.61
C VAL A 153 -9.08 -16.16 4.08
N ASP A 154 -10.25 -16.29 3.46
CA ASP A 154 -11.13 -15.15 3.20
C ASP A 154 -11.79 -14.76 4.53
N ALA A 155 -11.39 -13.61 5.06
CA ALA A 155 -11.81 -13.11 6.36
C ALA A 155 -12.98 -12.13 6.28
N GLY A 156 -13.50 -11.85 5.08
CA GLY A 156 -14.67 -11.00 4.89
C GLY A 156 -14.54 -10.01 3.73
N THR A 157 -15.54 -9.15 3.59
CA THR A 157 -15.66 -8.25 2.43
C THR A 157 -15.73 -6.79 2.87
N LEU A 158 -14.84 -5.96 2.32
CA LEU A 158 -14.97 -4.50 2.34
C LEU A 158 -15.91 -4.08 1.21
N THR A 159 -17.01 -3.41 1.53
CA THR A 159 -17.92 -2.81 0.54
C THR A 159 -17.84 -1.30 0.61
N LEU A 160 -17.38 -0.66 -0.46
CA LEU A 160 -17.38 0.79 -0.62
C LEU A 160 -18.64 1.20 -1.40
N VAL A 161 -19.51 2.00 -0.76
CA VAL A 161 -20.82 2.37 -1.34
C VAL A 161 -20.90 3.81 -1.82
N ARG A 162 -19.97 4.68 -1.39
CA ARG A 162 -19.96 6.10 -1.75
C ARG A 162 -18.59 6.72 -1.53
N ALA A 163 -18.31 7.78 -2.27
CA ALA A 163 -17.20 8.69 -2.02
C ALA A 163 -17.71 9.95 -1.32
N GLU A 164 -16.84 10.58 -0.51
CA GLU A 164 -17.07 11.89 0.07
C GLU A 164 -16.01 12.88 -0.41
N SER A 165 -16.38 14.15 -0.42
CA SER A 165 -15.45 15.20 -0.83
C SER A 165 -14.39 15.33 0.24
N GLU A 166 -13.14 15.57 -0.15
CA GLU A 166 -12.13 15.98 0.83
C GLU A 166 -12.33 17.43 1.25
N GLU A 167 -12.88 18.28 0.38
CA GLU A 167 -13.23 19.66 0.70
C GLU A 167 -14.31 19.71 1.79
N GLY A 168 -13.89 20.06 3.01
CA GLY A 168 -14.78 20.12 4.17
C GLY A 168 -15.28 18.75 4.67
N GLY A 169 -14.75 17.65 4.13
CA GLY A 169 -15.17 16.31 4.48
C GLY A 169 -14.34 15.64 5.59
N PRO A 170 -14.74 14.44 6.01
CA PRO A 170 -14.20 13.79 7.21
C PRO A 170 -12.82 13.15 7.02
N CYS A 171 -12.26 13.13 5.81
CA CYS A 171 -11.05 12.38 5.50
C CYS A 171 -9.73 13.08 5.90
N THR A 172 -9.77 14.37 6.27
CA THR A 172 -8.57 15.16 6.58
C THR A 172 -8.04 14.94 8.01
N GLY A 173 -8.89 14.49 8.92
CA GLY A 173 -8.55 14.24 10.33
C GLY A 173 -8.07 12.82 10.66
N ILE A 174 -7.91 11.96 9.65
CA ILE A 174 -7.60 10.53 9.85
C ILE A 174 -6.10 10.30 9.71
N THR A 175 -5.51 9.61 10.68
CA THR A 175 -4.14 9.08 10.58
C THR A 175 -4.19 7.57 10.40
N TYR A 176 -3.58 7.08 9.32
CA TYR A 176 -3.48 5.65 9.02
C TYR A 176 -2.18 5.05 9.61
N ASP A 177 -2.10 4.98 10.94
CA ASP A 177 -0.95 4.38 11.63
C ASP A 177 -1.03 2.84 11.53
N PRO A 178 0.01 2.15 11.02
CA PRO A 178 0.00 0.70 10.85
C PRO A 178 -0.04 -0.11 12.16
N LEU A 179 0.19 0.50 13.31
CA LEU A 179 0.17 -0.13 14.63
C LEU A 179 -1.04 0.27 15.50
N ILE A 180 -1.97 1.06 14.97
CA ILE A 180 -3.32 1.17 15.55
C ILE A 180 -4.11 -0.06 15.07
N LEU A 181 -4.05 -1.12 15.86
CA LEU A 181 -4.60 -2.44 15.54
C LEU A 181 -5.76 -2.79 16.47
N PRO A 182 -6.77 -3.55 15.99
CA PRO A 182 -7.84 -4.06 16.85
C PRO A 182 -7.31 -5.13 17.82
N GLU A 183 -8.13 -5.48 18.81
CA GLU A 183 -7.85 -6.59 19.71
C GLU A 183 -7.59 -7.89 18.94
N GLY A 184 -6.62 -8.67 19.39
CA GLY A 184 -6.18 -9.90 18.71
C GLY A 184 -5.18 -9.66 17.57
N MET A 185 -4.74 -8.43 17.32
CA MET A 185 -3.70 -8.11 16.36
C MET A 185 -2.51 -7.41 17.02
N GLY A 186 -1.29 -7.66 16.52
CA GLY A 186 -0.07 -7.04 17.02
C GLY A 186 1.04 -6.98 15.98
N PRO A 187 2.14 -6.26 16.29
CA PRO A 187 3.32 -6.21 15.43
C PRO A 187 4.01 -7.58 15.37
N SER A 188 4.60 -7.91 14.22
CA SER A 188 5.56 -9.00 14.08
C SER A 188 6.98 -8.55 14.47
N ASP A 189 7.98 -9.38 14.13
CA ASP A 189 9.40 -9.04 14.21
C ASP A 189 9.88 -8.15 13.05
N ASP A 190 8.98 -7.68 12.18
CA ASP A 190 9.29 -6.68 11.14
C ASP A 190 9.59 -5.31 11.78
N PRO A 191 10.78 -4.72 11.54
CA PRO A 191 11.13 -3.43 12.13
C PRO A 191 10.43 -2.25 11.42
N ILE A 192 9.84 -2.44 10.24
CA ILE A 192 9.25 -1.37 9.45
C ILE A 192 7.98 -0.80 10.07
N PRO A 193 6.97 -1.58 10.51
CA PRO A 193 5.74 -1.03 11.10
C PRO A 193 5.99 -0.07 12.27
N ALA A 194 6.91 -0.41 13.18
CA ALA A 194 7.25 0.45 14.31
C ALA A 194 7.88 1.78 13.85
N ALA A 195 8.80 1.73 12.89
CA ALA A 195 9.38 2.94 12.31
C ALA A 195 8.33 3.79 11.57
N ARG A 196 7.41 3.15 10.85
CA ARG A 196 6.30 3.83 10.16
C ARG A 196 5.39 4.54 11.14
N SER A 197 4.96 3.88 12.23
CA SER A 197 4.12 4.51 13.26
C SER A 197 4.77 5.81 13.80
N ALA A 198 6.05 5.75 14.17
CA ALA A 198 6.78 6.93 14.65
C ALA A 198 6.85 8.07 13.61
N VAL A 199 7.09 7.75 12.34
CA VAL A 199 7.14 8.73 11.25
C VAL A 199 5.76 9.31 10.94
N TYR A 200 4.70 8.49 10.98
CA TYR A 200 3.33 8.92 10.72
C TYR A 200 2.85 9.88 11.81
N ALA A 201 3.13 9.60 13.09
CA ALA A 201 2.83 10.52 14.19
C ALA A 201 3.55 11.86 14.05
N ARG A 202 4.84 11.84 13.66
CA ARG A 202 5.61 13.08 13.41
C ARG A 202 5.07 13.86 12.22
N SER A 203 4.75 13.17 11.12
CA SER A 203 4.19 13.76 9.90
C SER A 203 2.84 14.42 10.18
N PHE A 204 1.95 13.74 10.89
CA PHE A 204 0.66 14.28 11.33
C PHE A 204 0.85 15.60 12.10
N THR A 205 1.71 15.58 13.13
CA THR A 205 2.00 16.77 13.95
C THR A 205 2.46 17.97 13.11
N LEU A 206 3.31 17.74 12.09
CA LEU A 206 3.80 18.80 11.21
C LEU A 206 2.71 19.30 10.26
N ARG A 207 1.98 18.40 9.61
CA ARG A 207 0.93 18.73 8.62
C ARG A 207 -0.29 19.39 9.25
N SER A 208 -0.63 19.08 10.51
CA SER A 208 -1.73 19.74 11.20
C SER A 208 -1.54 21.26 11.36
N GLY A 209 -0.30 21.77 11.20
CA GLY A 209 -0.01 23.20 11.20
C GLY A 209 0.12 23.83 9.80
N GLU A 210 -0.01 23.06 8.72
CA GLU A 210 0.13 23.55 7.34
C GLU A 210 -1.19 24.14 6.80
N ALA A 211 -1.09 25.04 5.81
CA ALA A 211 -2.25 25.59 5.13
C ALA A 211 -2.90 24.55 4.20
N VAL A 212 -4.23 24.48 4.21
CA VAL A 212 -4.99 23.56 3.35
C VAL A 212 -4.96 24.04 1.90
N THR A 213 -4.57 23.16 0.98
CA THR A 213 -4.61 23.40 -0.47
C THR A 213 -5.95 22.92 -1.07
N ALA A 214 -6.28 23.38 -2.28
CA ALA A 214 -7.50 22.95 -2.97
C ALA A 214 -7.52 21.42 -3.18
N SER A 215 -8.66 20.79 -2.90
CA SER A 215 -8.85 19.35 -3.05
C SER A 215 -9.07 18.94 -4.51
N ALA A 216 -8.54 17.77 -4.88
CA ALA A 216 -8.85 17.12 -6.16
C ALA A 216 -10.26 16.49 -6.18
N VAL A 217 -10.82 16.14 -5.01
CA VAL A 217 -12.14 15.52 -4.86
C VAL A 217 -13.10 16.54 -4.25
N THR A 218 -13.69 17.37 -5.10
CA THR A 218 -14.64 18.42 -4.70
C THR A 218 -16.08 17.89 -4.62
N GLY A 219 -16.95 18.61 -3.91
CA GLY A 219 -18.38 18.30 -3.88
C GLY A 219 -19.02 18.35 -5.27
N THR A 220 -18.50 19.18 -6.18
CA THR A 220 -18.95 19.24 -7.58
C THR A 220 -18.56 17.98 -8.34
N ALA A 221 -17.32 17.52 -8.22
CA ALA A 221 -16.85 16.29 -8.88
C ALA A 221 -17.66 15.06 -8.45
N ILE A 222 -18.06 14.98 -7.18
CA ILE A 222 -18.90 13.88 -6.69
C ILE A 222 -20.31 13.95 -7.29
N ARG A 223 -20.92 15.15 -7.34
CA ARG A 223 -22.26 15.33 -7.93
C ARG A 223 -22.30 15.10 -9.43
N SER A 224 -21.21 15.38 -10.15
CA SER A 224 -21.10 15.12 -11.60
C SER A 224 -20.76 13.67 -11.94
N GLY A 225 -20.51 12.82 -10.93
CA GLY A 225 -20.10 11.43 -11.17
C GLY A 225 -18.67 11.30 -11.70
N GLY A 226 -17.79 12.26 -11.39
CA GLY A 226 -16.39 12.25 -11.82
C GLY A 226 -16.17 12.82 -13.23
N GLN A 227 -17.12 13.60 -13.77
CA GLN A 227 -16.93 14.36 -15.02
C GLN A 227 -16.53 15.81 -14.74
#